data_AF-A0A538L5H6-F1
#
_entry.id   AF-A0A538L5H6-F1
#
_cell.length_a   1.000
_cell.length_b   1.000
_cell.length_c   1.000
_cell.angle_alpha   90.00
_cell.angle_beta   90.00
_cell.angle_gamma   90.00
#
_symmetry.space_group_name_H-M   'P 1'
#
loop_
_entity.id
_entity.type
_entity.pdbx_description
1 polymer ?
#
loop_
_entity_poly.entity_id
_entity_poly.type
_entity_poly.pdbx_seq_one_letter_code
_entity_poly.pdbx_strand_id
1 'polypeptide(L)'
;MARYLVQNRLWLIGTAAAFAGFGFQAAALHGGRLSVVQPVLVTELIFVLVLRWLWLRQRVRPAAWGSAALTCISLAVFLVAAEPRGGNSSPTPSAWLWAIGPFGGAAVALTVIATRGSPARRAAQYGAAAAVAGGLEATFIKTSADTLTTDGVSAVLGEWPVYALALSAIAGALLVQAALHVGPLSISQPLMVVLNPIVSIALSVLVFDEHFTDDTSAILLAACSFAAMAVGVVLQTLTGPPPVAMPR
;
A
#
# COMPACT_ATOMS: atom_id res chain seq x y z
N MET A 1 6.27 8.01 -29.57
CA MET A 1 6.02 8.07 -28.11
C MET A 1 6.92 7.11 -27.32
N ALA A 2 6.86 5.78 -27.55
CA ALA A 2 7.67 4.79 -26.82
C ALA A 2 9.19 5.03 -26.90
N ARG A 3 9.71 5.43 -28.08
CA ARG A 3 11.14 5.73 -28.29
C ARG A 3 11.64 6.98 -27.52
N TYR A 4 10.74 7.91 -27.18
CA TYR A 4 11.05 9.13 -26.43
C TYR A 4 11.16 8.85 -24.92
N LEU A 5 10.38 7.89 -24.39
CA LEU A 5 10.45 7.46 -23.00
C LEU A 5 11.76 6.73 -22.70
N VAL A 6 12.23 5.87 -23.61
CA VAL A 6 13.49 5.13 -23.47
C VAL A 6 14.73 6.05 -23.53
N GLN A 7 14.63 7.25 -24.10
CA GLN A 7 15.73 8.21 -24.16
C GLN A 7 15.79 9.16 -22.96
N ASN A 8 14.72 9.24 -22.17
CA ASN A 8 14.69 10.09 -20.98
C ASN A 8 15.35 9.34 -19.81
N ARG A 9 16.59 9.69 -19.49
CA ARG A 9 17.36 9.07 -18.40
C ARG A 9 16.62 9.08 -17.06
N LEU A 10 15.84 10.13 -16.77
CA LEU A 10 15.04 10.22 -15.55
C LEU A 10 13.91 9.18 -15.52
N TRP A 11 13.30 8.90 -16.68
CA TRP A 11 12.27 7.87 -16.79
C TRP A 11 12.85 6.48 -16.53
N LEU A 12 14.00 6.16 -17.14
CA LEU A 12 14.70 4.90 -16.91
C LEU A 12 15.10 4.71 -15.44
N ILE A 13 15.62 5.77 -14.79
CA ILE A 13 15.96 5.73 -13.37
C ILE A 13 14.72 5.47 -12.52
N GLY A 14 13.60 6.16 -12.80
CA GLY A 14 12.34 5.96 -12.09
C GLY A 14 11.79 4.54 -12.26
N THR A 15 11.83 4.00 -13.47
CA THR A 15 11.41 2.61 -13.75
C THR A 15 12.31 1.59 -13.05
N ALA A 16 13.63 1.78 -13.10
CA ALA A 16 14.57 0.89 -12.40
C ALA A 16 14.35 0.95 -10.88
N ALA A 17 14.12 2.14 -10.32
CA ALA A 17 13.81 2.31 -8.90
C ALA A 17 12.47 1.64 -8.51
N ALA A 18 11.46 1.68 -9.39
CA ALA A 18 10.19 1.00 -9.15
C ALA A 18 10.36 -0.53 -9.13
N PHE A 19 11.10 -1.11 -10.07
CA PHE A 19 11.41 -2.54 -10.06
C PHE A 19 12.25 -2.95 -8.85
N ALA A 20 13.23 -2.13 -8.45
CA ALA A 20 14.00 -2.36 -7.24
C ALA A 20 13.11 -2.30 -5.99
N GLY A 21 12.20 -1.32 -5.90
CA GLY A 21 11.23 -1.19 -4.82
C GLY A 21 10.31 -2.41 -4.72
N PHE A 22 9.77 -2.87 -5.85
CA PHE A 22 8.99 -4.11 -5.92
C PHE A 22 9.81 -5.33 -5.45
N GLY A 23 11.07 -5.44 -5.87
CA GLY A 23 11.98 -6.50 -5.43
C GLY A 23 12.23 -6.46 -3.91
N PHE A 24 12.45 -5.28 -3.35
CA PHE A 24 12.59 -5.11 -1.90
C PHE A 24 11.30 -5.41 -1.14
N GLN A 25 10.14 -5.05 -1.70
CA GLN A 25 8.85 -5.39 -1.14
C GLN A 25 8.62 -6.90 -1.14
N ALA A 26 8.96 -7.59 -2.24
CA ALA A 26 8.88 -9.05 -2.32
C ALA A 26 9.81 -9.72 -1.30
N ALA A 27 11.05 -9.24 -1.17
CA ALA A 27 11.99 -9.74 -0.17
C ALA A 27 11.49 -9.51 1.27
N ALA A 28 10.91 -8.34 1.55
CA ALA A 28 10.36 -8.01 2.86
C ALA A 28 9.12 -8.86 3.19
N LEU A 29 8.26 -9.14 2.21
CA LEU A 29 7.08 -9.99 2.39
C LEU A 29 7.41 -11.47 2.52
N HIS A 30 8.45 -11.93 1.82
CA HIS A 30 8.97 -13.28 2.00
C HIS A 30 9.54 -13.48 3.41
N GLY A 31 10.38 -12.55 3.89
CA GLY A 31 10.99 -12.64 5.21
C GLY A 31 10.12 -12.12 6.36
N GLY A 32 8.93 -11.60 6.09
CA GLY A 32 8.16 -10.80 7.02
C GLY A 32 6.66 -11.06 7.00
N ARG A 33 5.97 -10.44 7.97
CA ARG A 33 4.52 -10.54 8.12
C ARG A 33 3.81 -9.51 7.25
N LEU A 34 2.74 -9.90 6.58
CA LEU A 34 1.96 -8.98 5.73
C LEU A 34 1.39 -7.83 6.58
N SER A 35 0.94 -8.14 7.81
CA SER A 35 0.48 -7.17 8.81
C SER A 35 1.53 -6.18 9.30
N VAL A 36 2.83 -6.45 9.06
CA VAL A 36 3.95 -5.57 9.45
C VAL A 36 4.46 -4.79 8.25
N VAL A 37 4.73 -5.49 7.16
CA VAL A 37 5.36 -4.90 5.97
C VAL A 37 4.50 -3.78 5.40
N GLN A 38 3.18 -3.98 5.32
CA GLN A 38 2.28 -3.02 4.67
C GLN A 38 2.12 -1.71 5.48
N PRO A 39 1.92 -1.74 6.81
CA PRO A 39 2.03 -0.52 7.62
C PRO A 39 3.39 0.16 7.55
N VAL A 40 4.50 -0.60 7.50
CA VAL A 40 5.84 -0.03 7.40
C VAL A 40 6.05 0.73 6.09
N LEU A 41 5.46 0.26 4.98
CA LEU A 41 5.55 0.96 3.69
C LEU A 41 4.95 2.38 3.73
N VAL A 42 4.05 2.69 4.66
CA VAL A 42 3.52 4.06 4.86
C VAL A 42 4.64 5.07 5.16
N THR A 43 5.77 4.61 5.72
CA THR A 43 6.95 5.46 5.97
C THR A 43 7.58 6.02 4.70
N GLU A 44 7.21 5.52 3.51
CA GLU A 44 7.62 6.10 2.22
C GLU A 44 7.33 7.60 2.15
N LEU A 45 6.22 8.07 2.72
CA LEU A 45 5.85 9.49 2.72
C LEU A 45 6.86 10.34 3.50
N ILE A 46 7.45 9.75 4.53
CA ILE A 46 8.48 10.38 5.36
C ILE A 46 9.80 10.40 4.61
N PHE A 47 10.16 9.30 3.94
CA PHE A 47 11.33 9.29 3.05
C PHE A 47 11.18 10.32 1.93
N VAL A 48 10.00 10.46 1.32
CA VAL A 48 9.71 11.51 0.32
C VAL A 48 9.90 12.91 0.92
N LEU A 49 9.45 13.14 2.16
CA LEU A 49 9.64 14.42 2.85
C LEU A 49 11.13 14.74 3.05
N VAL A 50 11.89 13.77 3.56
CA VAL A 50 13.34 13.88 3.76
C VAL A 50 14.06 14.12 2.44
N LEU A 51 13.67 13.41 1.38
CA LEU A 51 14.22 13.57 0.04
C LEU A 51 13.99 14.96 -0.52
N ARG A 52 12.77 15.49 -0.34
CA ARG A 52 12.43 16.86 -0.76
C ARG A 52 13.27 17.90 -0.03
N TRP A 53 13.53 17.67 1.24
CA TRP A 53 14.36 18.56 2.04
C TRP A 53 15.86 18.47 1.66
N LEU A 54 16.43 17.27 1.54
CA LEU A 54 17.86 17.06 1.31
C LEU A 54 18.27 17.21 -0.16
N TRP A 55 17.58 16.51 -1.07
CA TRP A 55 17.95 16.48 -2.49
C TRP A 55 17.34 17.63 -3.28
N LEU A 56 16.05 17.92 -3.07
CA LEU A 56 15.38 19.01 -3.80
C LEU A 56 15.57 20.37 -3.12
N ARG A 57 16.19 20.41 -1.93
CA ARG A 57 16.43 21.63 -1.12
C ARG A 57 15.16 22.47 -0.93
N GLN A 58 14.00 21.83 -0.90
CA GLN A 58 12.72 22.51 -0.71
C GLN A 58 12.50 22.80 0.78
N ARG A 59 11.95 23.98 1.08
CA ARG A 59 11.55 24.33 2.45
C ARG A 59 10.33 23.51 2.84
N VAL A 60 10.49 22.63 3.82
CA VAL A 60 9.41 21.83 4.40
C VAL A 60 8.83 22.58 5.60
N ARG A 61 7.51 22.65 5.68
CA ARG A 61 6.80 23.30 6.80
C ARG A 61 7.04 22.52 8.10
N PRO A 62 7.22 23.18 9.27
CA PRO A 62 7.35 22.49 10.55
C PRO A 62 6.19 21.53 10.86
N ALA A 63 4.97 21.89 10.45
CA ALA A 63 3.79 21.03 10.59
C ALA A 63 3.94 19.66 9.88
N ALA A 64 4.63 19.61 8.73
CA ALA A 64 4.85 18.36 8.00
C ALA A 64 5.82 17.43 8.73
N TRP A 65 6.80 17.99 9.46
CA TRP A 65 7.67 17.22 10.35
C TRP A 65 6.90 16.69 11.57
N GLY A 66 5.99 17.50 12.12
CA GLY A 66 5.08 17.06 13.20
C GLY A 66 4.21 15.87 12.78
N SER A 67 3.61 15.91 11.59
CA SER A 67 2.83 14.79 11.05
C SER A 67 3.68 13.55 10.76
N ALA A 68 4.93 13.74 10.29
CA ALA A 68 5.86 12.63 10.07
C ALA A 68 6.26 11.97 11.40
N ALA A 69 6.58 12.76 12.43
CA ALA A 69 6.88 12.26 13.75
C ALA A 69 5.70 11.49 14.37
N LEU A 70 4.49 12.04 14.27
CA LEU A 70 3.27 11.37 14.72
C LEU A 70 3.09 10.01 14.02
N THR A 71 3.27 9.98 12.69
CA THR A 71 3.14 8.75 11.90
C THR A 71 4.17 7.70 12.33
N CYS A 72 5.45 8.07 12.44
CA CYS A 72 6.53 7.18 12.89
C CYS A 72 6.29 6.62 14.29
N ILE A 73 6.02 7.49 15.26
CA ILE A 73 5.84 7.08 16.66
C ILE A 73 4.62 6.17 16.78
N SER A 74 3.51 6.55 16.16
CA SER A 74 2.28 5.76 16.23
C SER A 74 2.43 4.40 15.54
N LEU A 75 3.13 4.34 14.40
CA LEU A 75 3.45 3.07 13.76
C LEU A 75 4.35 2.20 14.65
N ALA A 76 5.38 2.78 15.27
CA ALA A 76 6.27 2.03 16.17
C ALA A 76 5.50 1.44 17.37
N VAL A 77 4.62 2.25 17.99
CA VAL A 77 3.77 1.79 19.08
C VAL A 77 2.79 0.72 18.60
N PHE A 78 2.18 0.88 17.43
CA PHE A 78 1.33 -0.15 16.82
C PHE A 78 2.08 -1.47 16.66
N LEU A 79 3.29 -1.47 16.09
CA LEU A 79 4.05 -2.69 15.85
C LEU A 79 4.45 -3.41 17.15
N VAL A 80 4.81 -2.66 18.19
CA VAL A 80 5.15 -3.23 19.50
C VAL A 80 3.91 -3.75 20.22
N ALA A 81 2.82 -2.98 20.21
CA ALA A 81 1.60 -3.33 20.94
C ALA A 81 0.79 -4.44 20.27
N ALA A 82 0.69 -4.42 18.94
CA ALA A 82 -0.08 -5.42 18.18
C ALA A 82 0.55 -6.81 18.26
N GLU A 83 1.88 -6.84 18.44
CA GLU A 83 2.70 -8.04 18.48
C GLU A 83 2.29 -9.09 17.44
N PRO A 84 2.37 -8.76 16.13
CA PRO A 84 1.94 -9.68 15.08
C PRO A 84 2.80 -10.95 15.15
N ARG A 85 2.21 -12.13 15.05
CA ARG A 85 2.82 -13.46 15.21
C ARG A 85 2.25 -14.44 14.19
N GLY A 86 2.84 -15.63 14.11
CA GLY A 86 2.40 -16.68 13.18
C GLY A 86 2.69 -16.33 11.71
N GLY A 87 1.95 -16.99 10.82
CA GLY A 87 2.14 -16.96 9.37
C GLY A 87 2.29 -18.38 8.79
N ASN A 88 1.37 -18.78 7.91
CA ASN A 88 1.38 -20.02 7.16
C ASN A 88 1.78 -19.74 5.71
N SER A 89 2.90 -20.31 5.26
CA SER A 89 3.41 -20.15 3.88
C SER A 89 2.59 -20.88 2.81
N SER A 90 1.62 -21.70 3.20
CA SER A 90 0.78 -22.48 2.30
C SER A 90 -0.72 -22.23 2.58
N PRO A 91 -1.29 -21.14 2.06
CA PRO A 91 -2.71 -20.83 2.25
C PRO A 91 -3.63 -21.90 1.65
N THR A 92 -4.71 -22.24 2.36
CA THR A 92 -5.70 -23.20 1.87
C THR A 92 -6.55 -22.60 0.73
N PRO A 93 -7.14 -23.43 -0.17
CA PRO A 93 -8.05 -22.93 -1.20
C PRO A 93 -9.24 -22.14 -0.63
N SER A 94 -9.76 -22.52 0.53
CA SER A 94 -10.81 -21.80 1.23
C SER A 94 -10.37 -20.40 1.69
N ALA A 95 -9.13 -20.26 2.15
CA ALA A 95 -8.56 -18.98 2.55
C ALA A 95 -8.49 -18.01 1.36
N TRP A 96 -8.11 -18.51 0.18
CA TRP A 96 -8.15 -17.74 -1.07
C TRP A 96 -9.55 -17.30 -1.48
N LEU A 97 -10.56 -18.13 -1.28
CA LEU A 97 -11.95 -17.75 -1.56
C LEU A 97 -12.41 -16.59 -0.65
N TRP A 98 -12.04 -16.64 0.63
CA TRP A 98 -12.34 -15.58 1.61
C TRP A 98 -11.51 -14.31 1.42
N ALA A 99 -10.38 -14.39 0.73
CA ALA A 99 -9.61 -13.22 0.30
C ALA A 99 -10.16 -12.63 -1.01
N ILE A 100 -10.21 -13.42 -2.08
CA ILE A 100 -10.54 -12.90 -3.41
C ILE A 100 -12.01 -12.52 -3.52
N GLY A 101 -12.93 -13.30 -2.95
CA GLY A 101 -14.36 -13.05 -3.07
C GLY A 101 -14.76 -11.70 -2.46
N PRO A 102 -14.61 -11.50 -1.14
CA PRO A 102 -14.96 -10.25 -0.47
C PRO A 102 -14.12 -9.05 -0.92
N PHE A 103 -12.79 -9.17 -0.98
CA PHE A 103 -11.93 -8.02 -1.30
C PHE A 103 -11.92 -7.71 -2.79
N GLY A 104 -11.86 -8.72 -3.66
CA GLY A 104 -12.02 -8.52 -5.11
C GLY A 104 -13.40 -7.96 -5.44
N GLY A 105 -14.45 -8.50 -4.82
CA GLY A 105 -15.81 -7.98 -4.94
C GLY A 105 -15.95 -6.53 -4.46
N ALA A 106 -15.34 -6.20 -3.32
CA ALA A 106 -15.30 -4.82 -2.82
C ALA A 106 -14.56 -3.88 -3.76
N ALA A 107 -13.39 -4.27 -4.29
CA ALA A 107 -12.64 -3.45 -5.26
C ALA A 107 -13.48 -3.17 -6.51
N VAL A 108 -14.17 -4.18 -7.05
CA VAL A 108 -15.08 -4.02 -8.20
C VAL A 108 -16.27 -3.12 -7.84
N ALA A 109 -16.92 -3.35 -6.70
CA ALA A 109 -18.06 -2.55 -6.27
C ALA A 109 -17.68 -1.08 -6.09
N LEU A 110 -16.56 -0.79 -5.42
CA LEU A 110 -16.03 0.56 -5.23
C LEU A 110 -15.73 1.22 -6.59
N THR A 111 -15.14 0.48 -7.53
CA THR A 111 -14.87 0.96 -8.90
C THR A 111 -16.15 1.33 -9.64
N VAL A 112 -17.20 0.50 -9.54
CA VAL A 112 -18.51 0.79 -10.15
C VAL A 112 -19.16 2.01 -9.50
N ILE A 113 -19.11 2.12 -8.17
CA ILE A 113 -19.64 3.28 -7.44
C ILE A 113 -18.88 4.56 -7.81
N ALA A 114 -17.57 4.47 -8.08
CA ALA A 114 -16.72 5.60 -8.49
C ALA A 114 -17.08 6.20 -9.86
N THR A 115 -17.98 5.58 -10.62
CA THR A 115 -18.50 6.14 -11.88
C THR A 115 -19.49 7.29 -11.67
N ARG A 116 -20.01 7.48 -10.44
CA ARG A 116 -21.06 8.44 -10.13
C ARG A 116 -20.68 9.39 -8.99
N GLY A 117 -21.34 10.55 -8.95
CA GLY A 117 -21.20 11.54 -7.89
C GLY A 117 -20.10 12.58 -8.13
N SER A 118 -19.77 13.34 -7.08
CA SER A 118 -18.80 14.44 -7.16
C SER A 118 -17.36 13.94 -7.43
N PRO A 119 -16.49 14.76 -8.06
CA PRO A 119 -15.07 14.46 -8.25
C PRO A 119 -14.37 13.93 -6.98
N ALA A 120 -14.65 14.56 -5.83
CA ALA A 120 -14.15 14.17 -4.52
C ALA A 120 -14.58 12.75 -4.13
N ARG A 121 -15.88 12.44 -4.26
CA ARG A 121 -16.40 11.10 -3.94
C ARG A 121 -15.79 10.05 -4.87
N ARG A 122 -15.71 10.34 -6.16
CA ARG A 122 -15.16 9.41 -7.16
C ARG A 122 -13.68 9.12 -6.88
N ALA A 123 -12.87 10.14 -6.59
CA ALA A 123 -11.47 9.99 -6.21
C ALA A 123 -11.30 9.16 -4.92
N ALA A 124 -12.19 9.35 -3.93
CA ALA A 124 -12.19 8.53 -2.72
C ALA A 124 -12.49 7.05 -3.01
N GLN A 125 -13.48 6.77 -3.86
CA GLN A 125 -13.87 5.40 -4.19
C GLN A 125 -12.83 4.68 -5.05
N TYR A 126 -12.25 5.34 -6.06
CA TYR A 126 -11.12 4.77 -6.80
C TYR A 126 -9.89 4.58 -5.92
N GLY A 127 -9.61 5.51 -4.99
CA GLY A 127 -8.52 5.36 -4.03
C GLY A 127 -8.71 4.17 -3.07
N ALA A 128 -9.94 3.96 -2.59
CA ALA A 128 -10.28 2.80 -1.79
C ALA A 128 -10.18 1.49 -2.59
N ALA A 129 -10.67 1.47 -3.84
CA ALA A 129 -10.53 0.31 -4.72
C ALA A 129 -9.05 -0.02 -4.99
N ALA A 130 -8.23 1.00 -5.24
CA ALA A 130 -6.78 0.84 -5.41
C ALA A 130 -6.11 0.26 -4.16
N ALA A 131 -6.49 0.72 -2.96
CA ALA A 131 -5.97 0.19 -1.71
C ALA A 131 -6.32 -1.30 -1.50
N VAL A 132 -7.54 -1.68 -1.88
CA VAL A 132 -7.97 -3.09 -1.80
C VAL A 132 -7.19 -3.95 -2.81
N ALA A 133 -7.04 -3.46 -4.04
CA ALA A 133 -6.22 -4.12 -5.05
C ALA A 133 -4.75 -4.27 -4.61
N GLY A 134 -4.18 -3.25 -3.96
CA GLY A 134 -2.82 -3.26 -3.42
C GLY A 134 -2.62 -4.28 -2.28
N GLY A 135 -3.61 -4.44 -1.40
CA GLY A 135 -3.55 -5.48 -0.37
C GLY A 135 -3.61 -6.89 -0.94
N LEU A 136 -4.45 -7.11 -1.96
CA LEU A 136 -4.47 -8.38 -2.71
C LEU A 136 -3.15 -8.60 -3.45
N GLU A 137 -2.62 -7.58 -4.11
CA GLU A 137 -1.32 -7.62 -4.78
C GLU A 137 -0.22 -8.06 -3.80
N ALA A 138 -0.13 -7.43 -2.63
CA ALA A 138 0.82 -7.81 -1.59
C ALA A 138 0.68 -9.26 -1.11
N THR A 139 -0.56 -9.75 -1.03
CA THR A 139 -0.86 -11.16 -0.69
C THR A 139 -0.32 -12.10 -1.76
N PHE A 140 -0.50 -11.75 -3.05
CA PHE A 140 0.06 -12.54 -4.15
C PHE A 140 1.58 -12.41 -4.27
N ILE A 141 2.17 -11.25 -3.95
CA ILE A 141 3.63 -11.07 -3.88
C ILE A 141 4.20 -12.02 -2.83
N LYS A 142 3.64 -12.03 -1.62
CA LYS A 142 4.12 -12.91 -0.54
C LYS A 142 4.10 -14.38 -0.97
N THR A 143 2.96 -14.84 -1.47
CA THR A 143 2.79 -16.22 -1.95
C THR A 143 3.79 -16.55 -3.07
N SER A 144 3.90 -15.68 -4.07
CA SER A 144 4.81 -15.90 -5.20
C SER A 144 6.27 -15.88 -4.79
N ALA A 145 6.64 -15.07 -3.79
CA ALA A 145 8.00 -15.03 -3.26
C ALA A 145 8.33 -16.30 -2.45
N ASP A 146 7.38 -16.83 -1.70
CA ASP A 146 7.53 -18.11 -0.99
C ASP A 146 7.70 -19.28 -1.97
N THR A 147 6.86 -19.35 -3.02
CA THR A 147 7.01 -20.36 -4.09
C THR A 147 8.34 -20.19 -4.84
N LEU A 148 8.76 -18.95 -5.13
CA LEU A 148 10.03 -18.69 -5.84
C LEU A 148 11.24 -19.21 -5.08
N THR A 149 11.26 -19.03 -3.76
CA THR A 149 12.39 -19.42 -2.91
C THR A 149 12.40 -20.91 -2.59
N THR A 150 11.23 -21.55 -2.54
CA THR A 150 11.10 -22.98 -2.22
C THR A 150 11.23 -23.86 -3.47
N ASP A 151 10.54 -23.50 -4.55
CA ASP A 151 10.31 -24.38 -5.71
C ASP A 151 10.86 -23.78 -7.03
N GLY A 152 11.32 -22.53 -7.00
CA GLY A 152 11.96 -21.87 -8.13
C GLY A 152 10.99 -21.26 -9.15
N VAL A 153 11.58 -20.64 -10.19
CA VAL A 153 10.84 -19.83 -11.18
C VAL A 153 9.82 -20.64 -11.96
N SER A 154 10.13 -21.90 -12.31
CA SER A 154 9.19 -22.76 -13.05
C SER A 154 7.92 -23.06 -12.27
N ALA A 155 8.02 -23.22 -10.95
CA ALA A 155 6.85 -23.45 -10.10
C ALA A 155 5.98 -22.19 -10.02
N VAL A 156 6.58 -21.01 -9.81
CA VAL A 156 5.86 -19.73 -9.81
C VAL A 156 5.06 -19.54 -11.10
N LEU A 157 5.66 -19.83 -12.25
CA LEU A 157 4.98 -19.74 -13.55
C LEU A 157 3.93 -20.84 -13.78
N GLY A 158 3.98 -21.94 -13.03
CA GLY A 158 2.97 -22.99 -13.05
C GLY A 158 1.76 -22.71 -12.15
N GLU A 159 1.88 -21.75 -11.22
CA GLU A 159 0.84 -21.45 -10.24
C GLU A 159 0.03 -20.21 -10.61
N TRP A 160 -1.25 -20.22 -10.27
CA TRP A 160 -2.16 -19.12 -10.56
C TRP A 160 -1.87 -17.78 -9.82
N PRO A 161 -1.26 -17.72 -8.62
CA PRO A 161 -1.04 -16.47 -7.89
C PRO A 161 -0.18 -15.46 -8.66
N VAL A 162 0.79 -15.88 -9.48
CA VAL A 162 1.62 -14.95 -10.26
C VAL A 162 0.80 -14.21 -11.33
N TYR A 163 -0.21 -14.87 -11.90
CA TYR A 163 -1.11 -14.24 -12.87
C TYR A 163 -2.11 -13.31 -12.19
N ALA A 164 -2.58 -13.69 -11.00
CA ALA A 164 -3.40 -12.82 -10.17
C ALA A 164 -2.63 -11.58 -9.71
N LEU A 165 -1.34 -11.73 -9.37
CA LEU A 165 -0.41 -10.64 -9.08
C LEU A 165 -0.28 -9.68 -10.27
N ALA A 166 -0.04 -10.20 -11.48
CA ALA A 166 0.06 -9.37 -12.67
C ALA A 166 -1.26 -8.61 -12.93
N LEU A 167 -2.40 -9.29 -12.78
CA LEU A 167 -3.72 -8.67 -12.93
C LEU A 167 -3.97 -7.60 -11.86
N SER A 168 -3.65 -7.86 -10.59
CA SER A 168 -3.83 -6.89 -9.51
C SER A 168 -2.91 -5.69 -9.66
N ALA A 169 -1.66 -5.88 -10.11
CA ALA A 169 -0.74 -4.78 -10.37
C ALA A 169 -1.24 -3.88 -11.51
N ILE A 170 -1.74 -4.46 -12.61
CA ILE A 170 -2.31 -3.69 -13.72
C ILE A 170 -3.58 -2.97 -13.26
N ALA A 171 -4.52 -3.67 -12.62
CA ALA A 171 -5.76 -3.09 -12.14
C ALA A 171 -5.52 -2.00 -11.10
N GLY A 172 -4.64 -2.26 -10.12
CA GLY A 172 -4.21 -1.32 -9.09
C GLY A 172 -3.61 -0.07 -9.69
N ALA A 173 -2.69 -0.21 -10.66
CA ALA A 173 -2.13 0.94 -11.37
C ALA A 173 -3.21 1.77 -12.07
N LEU A 174 -4.15 1.14 -12.77
CA LEU A 174 -5.26 1.83 -13.43
C LEU A 174 -6.18 2.55 -12.42
N LEU A 175 -6.48 1.93 -11.29
CA LEU A 175 -7.30 2.51 -10.21
C LEU A 175 -6.59 3.69 -9.54
N VAL A 176 -5.29 3.57 -9.30
CA VAL A 176 -4.47 4.68 -8.80
C VAL A 176 -4.52 5.84 -9.78
N GLN A 177 -4.26 5.59 -11.07
CA GLN A 177 -4.35 6.64 -12.08
C GLN A 177 -5.75 7.26 -12.12
N ALA A 178 -6.82 6.48 -12.12
CA ALA A 178 -8.18 6.99 -12.11
C ALA A 178 -8.48 7.89 -10.90
N ALA A 179 -8.05 7.49 -9.71
CA ALA A 179 -8.24 8.27 -8.49
C ALA A 179 -7.49 9.61 -8.52
N LEU A 180 -6.23 9.60 -9.00
CA LEU A 180 -5.39 10.80 -9.08
C LEU A 180 -5.88 11.79 -10.15
N HIS A 181 -6.56 11.32 -11.20
CA HIS A 181 -7.04 12.17 -12.29
C HIS A 181 -8.46 12.73 -12.07
N VAL A 182 -9.33 11.98 -11.39
CA VAL A 182 -10.77 12.33 -11.33
C VAL A 182 -11.10 13.36 -10.25
N GLY A 183 -10.26 13.52 -9.22
CA GLY A 183 -10.55 14.44 -8.12
C GLY A 183 -9.30 14.85 -7.34
N PRO A 184 -9.50 15.53 -6.20
CA PRO A 184 -8.41 16.14 -5.47
C PRO A 184 -7.48 15.10 -4.83
N LEU A 185 -6.18 15.26 -5.06
CA LEU A 185 -5.11 14.45 -4.45
C LEU A 185 -5.20 14.40 -2.92
N SER A 186 -5.67 15.49 -2.30
CA SER A 186 -5.86 15.59 -0.85
C SER A 186 -6.87 14.58 -0.28
N ILE A 187 -7.68 13.95 -1.14
CA ILE A 187 -8.65 12.91 -0.74
C ILE A 187 -8.13 11.52 -1.12
N SER A 188 -7.70 11.32 -2.37
CA SER A 188 -7.34 9.98 -2.86
C SER A 188 -6.07 9.43 -2.21
N GLN A 189 -5.04 10.26 -2.04
CA GLN A 189 -3.75 9.84 -1.52
C GLN A 189 -3.84 9.27 -0.09
N PRO A 190 -4.40 9.98 0.90
CA PRO A 190 -4.45 9.46 2.27
C PRO A 190 -5.34 8.22 2.36
N LEU A 191 -6.41 8.14 1.56
CA LEU A 191 -7.24 6.93 1.52
C LEU A 191 -6.46 5.72 1.01
N MET A 192 -5.69 5.86 -0.06
CA MET A 192 -4.84 4.77 -0.57
C MET A 192 -3.86 4.27 0.49
N VAL A 193 -3.15 5.20 1.11
CA VAL A 193 -2.06 4.90 2.06
C VAL A 193 -2.60 4.32 3.38
N VAL A 194 -3.78 4.75 3.85
CA VAL A 194 -4.36 4.27 5.11
C VAL A 194 -5.15 2.98 4.93
N LEU A 195 -5.93 2.85 3.86
CA LEU A 195 -6.76 1.66 3.65
C LEU A 195 -5.93 0.44 3.26
N ASN A 196 -4.81 0.62 2.56
CA ASN A 196 -4.00 -0.50 2.10
C ASN A 196 -3.47 -1.35 3.28
N PRO A 197 -2.88 -0.79 4.34
CA PRO A 197 -2.51 -1.54 5.54
C PRO A 197 -3.70 -2.18 6.26
N ILE A 198 -4.87 -1.55 6.30
CA ILE A 198 -6.09 -2.14 6.92
C ILE A 198 -6.49 -3.42 6.17
N VAL A 199 -6.56 -3.33 4.84
CA VAL A 199 -6.86 -4.48 3.98
C VAL A 199 -5.81 -5.57 4.14
N SER A 200 -4.54 -5.18 4.20
CA SER A 200 -3.41 -6.10 4.33
C SER A 200 -3.41 -6.84 5.67
N ILE A 201 -3.75 -6.15 6.77
CA ILE A 201 -3.94 -6.78 8.09
C ILE A 201 -5.11 -7.77 8.06
N ALA A 202 -6.22 -7.42 7.42
CA ALA A 202 -7.34 -8.35 7.29
C ALA A 202 -6.97 -9.59 6.46
N LEU A 203 -6.30 -9.40 5.33
CA LEU A 203 -5.81 -10.48 4.48
C LEU A 203 -4.73 -11.32 5.18
N SER A 204 -3.92 -10.72 6.06
CA SER A 204 -2.89 -11.47 6.79
C SER A 204 -3.48 -12.50 7.73
N VAL A 205 -4.56 -12.14 8.44
CA VAL A 205 -5.31 -13.06 9.29
C VAL A 205 -6.02 -14.12 8.44
N LEU A 206 -6.73 -13.70 7.38
CA LEU A 206 -7.58 -14.59 6.60
C LEU A 206 -6.82 -15.60 5.73
N VAL A 207 -5.68 -15.18 5.16
CA VAL A 207 -4.91 -15.97 4.18
C VAL A 207 -3.75 -16.69 4.84
N PHE A 208 -3.00 -15.96 5.66
CA PHE A 208 -1.75 -16.43 6.23
C PHE A 208 -1.88 -16.83 7.69
N ASP A 209 -3.07 -16.75 8.30
CA ASP A 209 -3.27 -17.14 9.70
C ASP A 209 -2.29 -16.40 10.63
N GLU A 210 -2.02 -15.13 10.31
CA GLU A 210 -1.26 -14.24 11.20
C GLU A 210 -2.15 -13.87 12.40
N HIS A 211 -1.59 -13.91 13.59
CA HIS A 211 -2.29 -13.65 14.84
C HIS A 211 -1.68 -12.44 15.54
N PHE A 212 -2.45 -11.81 16.43
CA PHE A 212 -2.02 -10.65 17.22
C PHE A 212 -2.09 -10.98 18.71
N THR A 213 -1.65 -10.07 19.56
CA THR A 213 -1.80 -10.20 21.01
C THR A 213 -3.26 -10.43 21.42
N ASP A 214 -3.47 -11.28 22.44
CA ASP A 214 -4.79 -11.51 23.06
C ASP A 214 -5.09 -10.50 24.19
N ASP A 215 -4.09 -9.70 24.60
CA ASP A 215 -4.27 -8.71 25.66
C ASP A 215 -5.13 -7.53 25.17
N THR A 216 -6.29 -7.35 25.82
CA THR A 216 -7.27 -6.33 25.42
C THR A 216 -6.67 -4.92 25.48
N SER A 217 -5.80 -4.64 26.46
CA SER A 217 -5.20 -3.32 26.61
C SER A 217 -4.21 -3.01 25.48
N ALA A 218 -3.41 -4.01 25.08
CA ALA A 218 -2.48 -3.93 23.97
C ALA A 218 -3.23 -3.82 22.61
N ILE A 219 -4.34 -4.53 22.42
CA ILE A 219 -5.21 -4.37 21.24
C ILE A 219 -5.75 -2.93 21.15
N LEU A 220 -6.27 -2.39 22.25
CA LEU A 220 -6.77 -1.00 22.27
C LEU A 220 -5.65 0.00 21.98
N LEU A 221 -4.46 -0.20 22.54
CA LEU A 221 -3.30 0.63 22.27
C LEU A 221 -2.88 0.55 20.80
N ALA A 222 -2.86 -0.65 20.22
CA ALA A 222 -2.54 -0.87 18.82
C ALA A 222 -3.56 -0.18 17.90
N ALA A 223 -4.86 -0.35 18.17
CA ALA A 223 -5.93 0.28 17.39
C ALA A 223 -5.88 1.81 17.45
N CYS A 224 -5.70 2.38 18.64
CA CYS A 224 -5.54 3.83 18.83
C CYS A 224 -4.28 4.34 18.13
N SER A 225 -3.17 3.60 18.19
CA SER A 225 -1.91 3.96 17.54
C SER A 225 -2.03 3.88 16.01
N PHE A 226 -2.71 2.86 15.49
CA PHE A 226 -3.00 2.77 14.06
C PHE A 226 -3.89 3.94 13.58
N ALA A 227 -4.91 4.30 14.36
CA ALA A 227 -5.74 5.47 14.07
C ALA A 227 -4.93 6.78 14.11
N ALA A 228 -4.02 6.94 15.09
CA ALA A 228 -3.12 8.08 15.17
C ALA A 228 -2.15 8.15 13.98
N MET A 229 -1.65 7.01 13.51
CA MET A 229 -0.86 6.91 12.27
C MET A 229 -1.67 7.39 11.06
N ALA A 230 -2.92 6.96 10.92
CA ALA A 230 -3.81 7.41 9.84
C ALA A 230 -4.05 8.93 9.88
N VAL A 231 -4.26 9.50 11.06
CA VAL A 231 -4.35 10.96 11.26
C VAL A 231 -3.05 11.64 10.83
N GLY A 232 -1.89 11.10 11.19
CA GLY A 232 -0.58 11.59 10.75
C GLY A 232 -0.46 11.66 9.23
N VAL A 233 -0.86 10.60 8.51
CA VAL A 233 -0.86 10.54 7.04
C VAL A 233 -1.79 11.60 6.43
N VAL A 234 -2.99 11.77 6.99
CA VAL A 234 -3.94 12.80 6.52
C VAL A 234 -3.35 14.20 6.71
N LEU A 235 -2.80 14.50 7.90
CA LEU A 235 -2.16 15.78 8.18
C LEU A 235 -0.95 16.03 7.27
N GLN A 236 -0.19 14.99 6.94
CA GLN A 236 0.94 15.11 6.02
C GLN A 236 0.51 15.46 4.60
N THR A 237 -0.62 14.91 4.14
CA THR A 237 -1.21 15.26 2.84
C THR A 237 -1.69 16.72 2.84
N LEU A 238 -2.32 17.18 3.92
CA LEU A 238 -2.83 18.55 4.05
C LEU A 238 -1.72 19.60 4.18
N THR A 239 -0.55 19.21 4.67
CA THR A 239 0.61 20.11 4.85
C THR A 239 1.55 20.14 3.65
N GLY A 240 1.27 19.35 2.61
CA GLY A 240 2.03 19.33 1.37
C GLY A 240 2.04 20.69 0.64
N PRO A 241 3.11 21.04 -0.09
CA PRO A 241 3.13 22.25 -0.90
C PRO A 241 2.02 22.19 -1.96
N PRO A 242 1.40 23.33 -2.31
CA PRO A 242 0.42 23.37 -3.39
C PRO A 242 1.04 22.85 -4.69
N PRO A 243 0.24 22.20 -5.57
CA PRO A 243 0.76 21.67 -6.83
C PRO A 243 1.45 22.77 -7.63
N VAL A 244 2.62 22.45 -8.18
CA VAL A 244 3.36 23.35 -9.07
C VAL A 244 2.45 23.64 -10.26
N ALA A 245 2.12 24.92 -10.48
CA ALA A 245 1.36 25.33 -11.65
C ALA A 245 2.14 24.92 -12.90
N MET A 246 1.61 23.95 -13.65
CA MET A 246 2.18 23.58 -14.94
C MET A 246 1.99 24.77 -15.90
N PRO A 247 3.03 25.20 -16.64
CA PRO A 247 2.85 26.18 -17.70
C PRO A 247 1.83 25.64 -18.70
N ARG A 248 0.84 26.47 -19.03
CA ARG A 248 -0.19 26.19 -20.04
C ARG A 248 0.41 26.19 -21.44
#